data_AF-A0A166RXG7-F1
#
_entry.id   AF-A0A166RXG7-F1
#
_cell.length_a   1.000
_cell.length_b   1.000
_cell.length_c   1.000
_cell.angle_alpha   90.00
_cell.angle_beta   90.00
_cell.angle_gamma   90.00
#
_symmetry.space_group_name_H-M   'P 1'
#
loop_
_entity.id
_entity.type
_entity.pdbx_description
1 polymer ?
#
loop_
_entity_poly.entity_id
_entity_poly.type
_entity_poly.pdbx_seq_one_letter_code
_entity_poly.pdbx_strand_id
1 'polypeptide(L)'
;MPKVTIKSLQEKIKELELINECQSNEIDKLTAEIDTLKNNKNMVSIEEYALLLKQLEDQKQTTAEYKELYANLNKEKVKLKNKLKNFEKKVKPNARNAGRKAFSNKKVIKKIYSMYLDGKSLQQVSHELNRTGIKTNQGKEWSKSSIRFILLNSKNVINGFIGEDIYNSAVKLLNDNKKTP
;
A
#
# COMPACT_ATOMS: atom_id res chain seq x y z
N MET A 1 18.58 22.51 -16.74
CA MET A 1 19.06 21.16 -17.12
C MET A 1 19.95 20.66 -15.98
N PRO A 2 19.64 19.51 -15.34
CA PRO A 2 20.49 18.97 -14.28
C PRO A 2 21.89 18.66 -14.85
N LYS A 3 22.93 19.17 -14.21
CA LYS A 3 24.32 18.97 -14.63
C LYS A 3 24.92 17.83 -13.81
N VAL A 4 25.42 16.80 -14.50
CA VAL A 4 26.12 15.65 -13.89
C VAL A 4 27.61 15.98 -13.84
N THR A 5 28.30 15.66 -12.75
CA THR A 5 29.73 15.96 -12.60
C THR A 5 30.60 14.90 -13.26
N ILE A 6 31.76 15.29 -13.80
CA ILE A 6 32.73 14.35 -14.40
C ILE A 6 33.09 13.22 -13.41
N LYS A 7 33.26 13.57 -12.13
CA LYS A 7 33.53 12.61 -11.05
C LYS A 7 32.43 11.56 -10.90
N SER A 8 31.15 11.99 -10.91
CA SER A 8 30.02 11.05 -10.83
C SER A 8 29.90 10.16 -12.06
N LEU A 9 30.36 10.59 -13.23
CA LEU A 9 30.40 9.74 -14.43
C LEU A 9 31.54 8.71 -14.35
N GLN A 10 32.70 9.10 -13.81
CA GLN A 10 33.84 8.20 -13.61
C GLN A 10 33.53 7.08 -12.59
N GLU A 11 32.85 7.41 -11.50
CA GLU A 11 32.39 6.42 -10.51
C GLU A 11 31.39 5.43 -11.15
N LYS A 12 30.47 5.94 -11.99
CA LYS A 12 29.50 5.11 -12.72
C LYS A 12 30.17 4.15 -13.71
N ILE A 13 31.20 4.60 -14.42
CA ILE A 13 31.97 3.77 -15.35
C ILE A 13 32.65 2.62 -14.60
N LYS A 14 33.27 2.93 -13.46
CA LYS A 14 33.94 1.92 -12.63
C LYS A 14 32.99 0.87 -12.05
N GLU A 15 31.78 1.27 -11.65
CA GLU A 15 30.73 0.33 -11.25
C GLU A 15 30.33 -0.60 -12.40
N LEU A 16 30.17 -0.05 -13.61
CA LEU A 16 29.78 -0.83 -14.78
C LEU A 16 30.88 -1.80 -15.21
N GLU A 17 32.15 -1.43 -15.10
CA GLU A 17 33.29 -2.33 -15.37
C GLU A 17 33.29 -3.54 -14.43
N LEU A 18 33.07 -3.30 -13.12
CA LEU A 18 33.00 -4.37 -12.12
C LEU A 18 31.84 -5.34 -12.39
N ILE A 19 30.68 -4.81 -12.80
CA ILE A 19 29.51 -5.62 -13.16
C ILE A 19 29.82 -6.48 -14.40
N ASN A 20 30.47 -5.90 -15.40
CA ASN A 20 30.79 -6.60 -16.64
C ASN A 20 31.80 -7.74 -16.41
N GLU A 21 32.80 -7.51 -15.55
CA GLU A 21 33.77 -8.53 -15.15
C GLU A 21 33.10 -9.70 -14.40
N CYS A 22 32.17 -9.39 -13.49
CA CYS A 22 31.38 -10.39 -12.78
C CYS A 22 30.53 -11.24 -13.74
N GLN A 23 29.90 -10.61 -14.73
CA GLN A 23 29.10 -11.29 -15.74
C GLN A 23 29.95 -12.18 -16.66
N SER A 24 31.15 -11.73 -17.04
CA SER A 24 32.08 -12.54 -17.85
C SER A 24 32.50 -13.80 -17.12
N ASN A 25 32.86 -13.69 -15.84
CA ASN A 25 33.25 -14.85 -15.01
C ASN A 25 32.13 -15.87 -14.85
N GLU A 26 30.87 -15.43 -14.82
CA GLU A 26 29.71 -16.33 -14.73
C GLU A 26 29.44 -17.05 -16.06
N ILE A 27 29.62 -16.34 -17.18
CA ILE A 27 29.53 -16.94 -18.53
C ILE A 27 30.59 -18.03 -18.69
N ASP A 28 31.82 -17.80 -18.23
CA ASP A 28 32.90 -18.78 -18.31
C ASP A 28 32.61 -20.05 -17.50
N LYS A 29 32.05 -19.90 -16.28
CA LYS A 29 31.61 -21.05 -15.47
C LYS A 29 30.51 -21.85 -16.15
N LEU A 30 29.47 -21.18 -16.64
CA LEU A 30 28.35 -21.83 -17.33
C LEU A 30 28.82 -22.55 -18.60
N THR A 31 29.80 -21.98 -19.31
CA THR A 31 30.37 -22.59 -20.51
C THR A 31 31.15 -23.86 -20.16
N ALA A 32 31.95 -23.83 -19.10
CA ALA A 32 32.64 -25.02 -18.59
C ALA A 32 31.66 -26.11 -18.14
N GLU A 33 30.58 -25.73 -17.45
CA GLU A 33 29.53 -26.66 -17.03
C GLU A 33 28.83 -27.30 -18.24
N ILE A 34 28.48 -26.51 -19.25
CA ILE A 34 27.91 -27.02 -20.51
C ILE A 34 28.87 -28.00 -21.20
N ASP A 35 30.17 -27.74 -21.22
CA ASP A 35 31.15 -28.63 -21.83
C ASP A 35 31.34 -29.93 -21.04
N THR A 36 31.26 -29.90 -19.71
CA THR A 36 31.21 -31.12 -18.89
C THR A 36 29.95 -31.96 -19.16
N LEU A 37 28.80 -31.30 -19.30
CA LEU A 37 27.52 -31.94 -19.61
C LEU A 37 27.48 -32.52 -21.03
N LYS A 38 28.17 -31.89 -22.00
CA LYS A 38 28.31 -32.44 -23.36
C LYS A 38 29.22 -33.67 -23.41
N ASN A 39 30.28 -33.69 -22.59
CA ASN A 39 31.25 -34.77 -22.56
C ASN A 39 30.74 -36.02 -21.80
N ASN A 40 29.89 -35.84 -20.80
CA ASN A 40 29.09 -36.92 -20.24
C ASN A 40 27.93 -37.22 -21.19
N LYS A 41 28.11 -38.18 -22.11
CA LYS A 41 27.02 -38.72 -22.96
C LYS A 41 25.75 -38.97 -22.12
N ASN A 42 24.78 -38.08 -22.21
CA ASN A 42 23.45 -38.20 -21.61
C ASN A 42 22.77 -39.51 -22.03
N MET A 43 22.85 -40.53 -21.19
CA MET A 43 21.91 -41.65 -21.21
C MET A 43 21.18 -41.68 -19.87
N VAL A 44 19.98 -41.11 -19.86
CA VAL A 44 18.98 -41.28 -18.81
C VAL A 44 18.33 -42.65 -19.06
N SER A 45 18.09 -43.44 -18.02
CA SER A 45 17.43 -44.75 -18.20
C SER A 45 16.03 -44.54 -18.81
N ILE A 46 15.50 -45.53 -19.54
CA ILE A 46 14.16 -45.43 -20.15
C ILE A 46 13.10 -45.15 -19.08
N GLU A 47 13.29 -45.70 -17.88
CA GLU A 47 12.44 -45.49 -16.71
C GLU A 47 12.51 -44.06 -16.18
N GLU A 48 13.71 -43.48 -16.08
CA GLU A 48 13.89 -42.08 -15.67
C GLU A 48 13.31 -41.10 -16.70
N TYR A 49 13.44 -41.39 -18.00
CA TYR A 49 12.85 -40.58 -19.07
C TYR A 49 11.31 -40.58 -19.01
N ALA A 50 10.71 -41.74 -18.75
CA ALA A 50 9.26 -41.86 -18.56
C ALA A 50 8.78 -41.10 -17.31
N LEU A 51 9.55 -41.12 -16.22
CA LEU A 51 9.23 -40.37 -15.00
C LEU A 51 9.29 -38.86 -15.24
N LEU A 52 10.31 -38.38 -15.97
CA LEU A 52 10.46 -36.97 -16.35
C LEU A 52 9.32 -36.50 -17.25
N LEU A 53 8.89 -37.31 -18.23
CA LEU A 53 7.73 -36.99 -19.07
C LEU A 53 6.45 -36.84 -18.24
N LYS A 54 6.24 -37.71 -17.25
CA LYS A 54 5.08 -37.63 -16.35
C LYS A 54 5.12 -36.35 -15.50
N GLN A 55 6.27 -36.04 -14.91
CA GLN A 55 6.46 -34.79 -14.14
C GLN A 55 6.22 -33.54 -15.00
N LEU A 56 6.69 -33.56 -16.25
CA LEU A 56 6.48 -32.45 -17.18
C LEU A 56 4.99 -32.25 -17.48
N GLU A 57 4.23 -33.33 -17.64
CA GLU A 57 2.80 -33.26 -17.92
C GLU A 57 2.01 -32.76 -16.70
N ASP A 58 2.35 -33.25 -15.50
CA ASP A 58 1.77 -32.76 -14.23
C ASP A 58 2.05 -31.25 -14.04
N GLN A 59 3.25 -30.79 -14.40
CA GLN A 59 3.62 -29.37 -14.37
C GLN A 59 2.85 -28.51 -15.38
N LYS A 60 2.59 -29.03 -16.58
CA LYS A 60 1.76 -28.33 -17.58
C LYS A 60 0.31 -28.21 -17.11
N GLN A 61 -0.24 -29.28 -16.56
CA GLN A 61 -1.61 -29.33 -16.06
C GLN A 61 -1.81 -28.32 -14.92
N THR A 62 -0.93 -28.34 -13.92
CA THR A 62 -0.95 -27.36 -12.82
C THR A 62 -0.82 -25.91 -13.33
N THR A 63 0.04 -25.66 -14.32
CA THR A 63 0.17 -24.34 -14.94
C THR A 63 -1.12 -23.86 -15.61
N ALA A 64 -1.84 -24.77 -16.29
CA ALA A 64 -3.12 -24.47 -16.93
C ALA A 64 -4.21 -24.14 -15.88
N GLU A 65 -4.28 -24.91 -14.81
CA GLU A 65 -5.21 -24.68 -13.69
C GLU A 65 -4.98 -23.32 -13.01
N TYR A 66 -3.72 -22.97 -12.72
CA TYR A 66 -3.39 -21.65 -12.17
C TYR A 66 -3.79 -20.52 -13.12
N LYS A 67 -3.55 -20.68 -14.43
CA LYS A 67 -3.93 -19.67 -15.44
C LYS A 67 -5.44 -19.44 -15.46
N GLU A 68 -6.24 -20.50 -15.33
CA GLU A 68 -7.70 -20.41 -15.27
C GLU A 68 -8.18 -19.74 -13.98
N LEU A 69 -7.62 -20.12 -12.83
CA LEU A 69 -7.90 -19.50 -11.54
C LEU A 69 -7.64 -17.99 -11.57
N TYR A 70 -6.48 -17.57 -12.10
CA TYR A 70 -6.14 -16.15 -12.25
C TYR A 70 -7.11 -15.40 -13.16
N ALA A 71 -7.53 -16.01 -14.27
CA ALA A 71 -8.51 -15.41 -15.16
C ALA A 71 -9.86 -15.21 -14.46
N ASN A 72 -10.30 -16.17 -13.66
CA ASN A 72 -11.55 -16.12 -12.91
C ASN A 72 -11.50 -15.05 -11.80
N LEU A 73 -10.41 -14.99 -11.02
CA LEU A 73 -10.19 -13.94 -10.03
C LEU A 73 -10.19 -12.54 -10.64
N ASN A 74 -9.58 -12.37 -11.82
CA ASN A 74 -9.59 -11.09 -12.53
C ASN A 74 -11.00 -10.69 -12.99
N LYS A 75 -11.79 -11.65 -13.52
CA LYS A 75 -13.20 -11.40 -13.85
C LYS A 75 -13.99 -10.96 -12.62
N GLU A 76 -13.79 -11.61 -11.48
CA GLU A 76 -14.48 -11.27 -10.23
C GLU A 76 -14.07 -9.90 -9.70
N LYS A 77 -12.77 -9.58 -9.71
CA LYS A 77 -12.24 -8.25 -9.36
C LYS A 77 -12.88 -7.15 -10.20
N VAL A 78 -13.04 -7.37 -11.51
CA VAL A 78 -13.72 -6.41 -12.41
C VAL A 78 -15.19 -6.27 -12.05
N LYS A 79 -15.90 -7.38 -11.78
CA LYS A 79 -17.30 -7.35 -11.33
C LYS A 79 -17.46 -6.55 -10.03
N LEU A 80 -16.59 -6.78 -9.04
CA LEU A 80 -16.60 -6.07 -7.76
C LEU A 80 -16.30 -4.57 -7.95
N LYS A 81 -15.30 -4.23 -8.76
CA LYS A 81 -14.97 -2.83 -9.09
C LYS A 81 -16.15 -2.10 -9.72
N ASN A 82 -16.89 -2.76 -10.63
CA ASN A 82 -18.08 -2.20 -11.25
C ASN A 82 -19.24 -2.06 -10.25
N LYS A 83 -19.45 -3.03 -9.37
CA LYS A 83 -20.43 -2.94 -8.27
C LYS A 83 -20.11 -1.75 -7.36
N LEU A 84 -18.84 -1.57 -6.98
CA LEU A 84 -18.39 -0.45 -6.16
C LEU A 84 -18.67 0.89 -6.85
N LYS A 85 -18.29 1.03 -8.13
CA LYS A 85 -18.54 2.25 -8.92
C LYS A 85 -20.04 2.57 -9.01
N ASN A 86 -20.89 1.54 -9.12
CA ASN A 86 -22.35 1.71 -9.13
C ASN A 86 -22.90 2.10 -7.75
N PHE A 87 -22.31 1.58 -6.67
CA PHE A 87 -22.65 1.97 -5.30
C PHE A 87 -22.27 3.44 -5.06
N GLU A 88 -21.06 3.85 -5.42
CA GLU A 88 -20.59 5.25 -5.34
C GLU A 88 -21.49 6.21 -6.13
N LYS A 89 -21.97 5.81 -7.31
CA LYS A 89 -22.92 6.61 -8.10
C LYS A 89 -24.32 6.70 -7.47
N LYS A 90 -24.79 5.64 -6.81
CA LYS A 90 -26.10 5.61 -6.13
C LYS A 90 -26.07 6.39 -4.82
N VAL A 91 -24.91 6.52 -4.19
CA VAL A 91 -24.68 7.49 -3.12
C VAL A 91 -24.62 8.89 -3.76
N LYS A 92 -25.79 9.47 -4.07
CA LYS A 92 -25.84 10.93 -4.25
C LYS A 92 -25.27 11.55 -2.97
N PRO A 93 -24.24 12.41 -3.03
CA PRO A 93 -23.85 13.14 -1.84
C PRO A 93 -25.11 13.87 -1.39
N ASN A 94 -25.59 13.57 -0.18
CA ASN A 94 -26.69 14.31 0.43
C ASN A 94 -26.43 15.79 0.14
N ALA A 95 -27.40 16.56 -0.36
CA ALA A 95 -27.21 18.00 -0.57
C ALA A 95 -26.72 18.71 0.71
N ARG A 96 -26.92 18.08 1.88
CA ARG A 96 -26.36 18.44 3.20
C ARG A 96 -24.83 18.28 3.34
N ASN A 97 -24.13 17.70 2.37
CA ASN A 97 -22.66 17.65 2.28
C ASN A 97 -22.07 18.89 1.58
N ALA A 98 -22.88 19.88 1.22
CA ALA A 98 -22.47 21.14 0.61
C ALA A 98 -21.54 22.04 1.48
N GLY A 99 -21.12 21.61 2.69
CA GLY A 99 -20.30 22.43 3.59
C GLY A 99 -19.19 21.73 4.35
N ARG A 100 -19.02 20.41 4.25
CA ARG A 100 -18.07 19.65 5.10
C ARG A 100 -16.81 19.26 4.34
N LYS A 101 -15.99 20.24 3.98
CA LYS A 101 -14.60 19.95 3.56
C LYS A 101 -13.84 19.52 4.81
N ALA A 102 -13.30 18.30 4.78
CA ALA A 102 -12.41 17.81 5.82
C ALA A 102 -11.27 18.82 6.03
N PHE A 103 -10.90 19.05 7.29
CA PHE A 103 -9.73 19.87 7.58
C PHE A 103 -8.52 19.24 6.88
N SER A 104 -7.67 20.05 6.25
CA SER A 104 -6.59 19.57 5.38
C SER A 104 -5.21 19.72 6.00
N ASN A 105 -5.09 20.46 7.11
CA ASN A 105 -3.80 20.66 7.76
C ASN A 105 -3.50 19.48 8.71
N LYS A 106 -2.57 18.64 8.24
CA LYS A 106 -2.06 17.43 8.89
C LYS A 106 -1.59 17.65 10.33
N LYS A 107 -0.95 18.78 10.63
CA LYS A 107 -0.40 19.06 11.98
C LYS A 107 -1.51 19.20 13.02
N VAL A 108 -2.58 19.92 12.69
CA VAL A 108 -3.72 20.10 13.61
C VAL A 108 -4.48 18.79 13.78
N ILE A 109 -4.64 18.01 12.71
CA ILE A 109 -5.30 16.68 12.79
C ILE A 109 -4.51 15.79 13.74
N LYS A 110 -3.19 15.68 13.58
CA LYS A 110 -2.33 14.95 14.53
C LYS A 110 -2.50 15.45 15.96
N LYS A 111 -2.52 16.76 16.16
CA LYS A 111 -2.73 17.36 17.48
C LYS A 111 -4.09 16.99 18.08
N ILE A 112 -5.16 16.97 17.28
CA ILE A 112 -6.51 16.56 17.70
C ILE A 112 -6.51 15.09 18.17
N TYR A 113 -5.92 14.19 17.39
CA TYR A 113 -5.85 12.77 17.75
C TYR A 113 -5.04 12.57 19.03
N SER A 114 -3.85 13.19 19.14
CA SER A 114 -3.02 13.13 20.36
C SER A 114 -3.81 13.59 21.57
N MET A 115 -4.35 14.82 21.55
CA MET A 115 -5.07 15.40 22.68
C MET A 115 -6.24 14.51 23.14
N TYR A 116 -6.96 13.88 22.19
CA TYR A 116 -8.08 13.00 22.52
C TYR A 116 -7.61 11.65 23.11
N LEU A 117 -6.55 11.05 22.54
CA LEU A 117 -5.96 9.83 23.06
C LEU A 117 -5.27 10.03 24.43
N ASP A 118 -4.77 11.24 24.70
CA ASP A 118 -4.26 11.68 26.00
C ASP A 118 -5.38 11.90 27.04
N GLY A 119 -6.64 11.58 26.70
CA GLY A 119 -7.78 11.61 27.62
C GLY A 119 -8.57 12.92 27.65
N LYS A 120 -8.23 13.93 26.83
CA LYS A 120 -9.05 15.15 26.78
C LYS A 120 -10.40 14.87 26.13
N SER A 121 -11.46 15.36 26.75
CA SER A 121 -12.80 15.33 26.17
C SER A 121 -12.87 16.16 24.89
N LEU A 122 -13.84 15.85 24.02
CA LEU A 122 -14.08 16.60 22.78
C LEU A 122 -14.26 18.11 23.02
N GLN A 123 -14.88 18.49 24.14
CA GLN A 123 -15.07 19.88 24.52
C GLN A 123 -13.73 20.55 24.86
N GLN A 124 -12.90 19.92 25.68
CA GLN A 124 -11.57 20.42 26.03
C GLN A 124 -10.67 20.55 24.80
N VAL A 125 -10.72 19.58 23.87
CA VAL A 125 -9.98 19.66 22.60
C VAL A 125 -10.42 20.89 21.80
N SER A 126 -11.73 21.12 21.64
CA SER A 126 -12.22 22.30 20.91
C SER A 126 -11.83 23.61 21.58
N HIS A 127 -11.95 23.69 22.91
CA HIS A 127 -11.60 24.88 23.67
C HIS A 127 -10.10 25.21 23.52
N GLU A 128 -9.24 24.21 23.62
CA GLU A 128 -7.79 24.39 23.49
C GLU A 128 -7.39 24.87 22.09
N LEU A 129 -8.02 24.36 21.03
CA LEU A 129 -7.76 24.83 19.67
C LEU A 129 -8.21 26.29 19.47
N ASN A 130 -9.39 26.65 19.97
CA ASN A 130 -9.90 28.02 19.86
C ASN A 130 -9.07 29.01 20.68
N ARG A 131 -8.69 28.62 21.91
CA ARG A 131 -7.83 29.40 22.81
C ARG A 131 -6.45 29.67 22.19
N THR A 132 -5.92 28.71 21.44
CA THR A 132 -4.64 28.86 20.71
C THR A 132 -4.77 29.53 19.35
N GLY A 133 -5.96 30.06 19.00
CA GLY A 133 -6.21 30.78 17.75
C GLY A 133 -6.28 29.88 16.50
N ILE A 134 -6.26 28.56 16.65
CA ILE A 134 -6.33 27.62 15.52
C ILE A 134 -7.78 27.55 15.07
N LYS A 135 -8.11 28.21 13.96
CA LYS A 135 -9.45 28.16 13.36
C LYS A 135 -9.58 27.01 12.35
N THR A 136 -10.82 26.67 11.99
CA THR A 136 -11.13 25.72 10.92
C THR A 136 -10.74 26.28 9.54
N ASN A 137 -10.75 25.47 8.48
CA ASN A 137 -10.52 25.93 7.11
C ASN A 137 -11.50 27.03 6.63
N GLN A 138 -12.65 27.19 7.32
CA GLN A 138 -13.63 28.24 7.05
C GLN A 138 -13.43 29.48 7.96
N GLY A 139 -12.34 29.54 8.72
CA GLY A 139 -12.10 30.62 9.70
C GLY A 139 -12.97 30.55 10.96
N LYS A 140 -13.85 29.55 11.06
CA LYS A 140 -14.75 29.37 12.22
C LYS A 140 -14.07 28.66 13.38
N GLU A 141 -14.63 28.84 14.56
CA GLU A 141 -14.23 28.11 15.76
C GLU A 141 -14.52 26.62 15.69
N TRP A 142 -13.72 25.85 16.41
CA TRP A 142 -13.92 24.43 16.61
C TRP A 142 -15.08 24.19 17.57
N SER A 143 -16.00 23.32 17.16
CA SER A 143 -17.06 22.78 18.02
C SER A 143 -16.75 21.34 18.41
N LYS A 144 -17.36 20.84 19.50
CA LYS A 144 -17.36 19.42 19.87
C LYS A 144 -17.69 18.51 18.68
N SER A 145 -18.69 18.88 17.90
CA SER A 145 -19.14 18.15 16.71
C SER A 145 -18.07 18.14 15.60
N SER A 146 -17.35 19.24 15.41
CA SER A 146 -16.25 19.34 14.45
C SER A 146 -15.08 18.41 14.85
N ILE A 147 -14.74 18.36 16.14
CA ILE A 147 -13.70 17.45 16.65
C ILE A 147 -14.12 15.99 16.44
N ARG A 148 -15.34 15.63 16.84
CA ARG A 148 -15.88 14.28 16.65
C ARG A 148 -15.85 13.87 15.18
N PHE A 149 -16.18 14.79 14.28
CA PHE A 149 -16.12 14.53 12.84
C PHE A 149 -14.70 14.23 12.36
N ILE A 150 -13.69 14.98 12.82
CA ILE A 150 -12.28 14.71 12.47
C ILE A 150 -11.85 13.33 12.97
N LEU A 151 -12.21 12.95 14.19
CA LEU A 151 -11.81 11.66 14.78
C LEU A 151 -12.47 10.44 14.10
N LEU A 152 -13.64 10.61 13.47
CA LEU A 152 -14.35 9.53 12.76
C LEU A 152 -14.13 9.53 11.24
N ASN A 153 -13.30 10.44 10.73
CA ASN A 153 -13.10 10.56 9.29
C ASN A 153 -11.96 9.65 8.82
N SER A 154 -12.33 8.50 8.23
CA SER A 154 -11.38 7.55 7.65
C SER A 154 -10.46 8.13 6.58
N LYS A 155 -10.83 9.28 5.97
CA LYS A 155 -9.95 9.99 5.04
C LYS A 155 -8.63 10.45 5.66
N ASN A 156 -8.55 10.57 6.99
CA ASN A 156 -7.28 10.89 7.64
C ASN A 156 -6.24 9.76 7.48
N VAL A 157 -6.68 8.51 7.42
CA VAL A 157 -5.82 7.35 7.15
C VAL A 157 -5.47 7.31 5.66
N ILE A 158 -6.48 7.43 4.78
CA ILE A 158 -6.31 7.43 3.32
C ILE A 158 -5.33 8.51 2.87
N ASN A 159 -5.39 9.70 3.47
CA ASN A 159 -4.50 10.82 3.15
C ASN A 159 -3.14 10.76 3.90
N GLY A 160 -2.86 9.70 4.66
CA GLY A 160 -1.61 9.52 5.40
C GLY A 160 -1.38 10.57 6.49
N PHE A 161 -2.45 11.12 7.08
CA PHE A 161 -2.35 12.06 8.19
C PHE A 161 -2.10 11.34 9.52
N ILE A 162 -2.73 10.18 9.70
CA ILE A 162 -2.72 9.35 10.90
C ILE A 162 -2.58 7.88 10.49
N GLY A 163 -1.96 7.05 11.35
CA GLY A 163 -1.91 5.60 11.17
C GLY A 163 -3.26 4.93 11.42
N GLU A 164 -3.47 3.75 10.85
CA GLU A 164 -4.72 3.00 11.01
C GLU A 164 -4.98 2.56 12.46
N ASP A 165 -3.91 2.22 13.18
CA ASP A 165 -3.88 1.90 14.61
C ASP A 165 -4.40 3.04 15.49
N ILE A 166 -3.88 4.25 15.27
CA ILE A 166 -4.26 5.47 15.99
C ILE A 166 -5.72 5.82 15.69
N TYR A 167 -6.14 5.68 14.43
CA TYR A 167 -7.52 5.89 14.02
C TYR A 167 -8.48 4.93 14.73
N ASN A 168 -8.19 3.64 14.68
CA ASN A 168 -9.02 2.60 15.31
C ASN A 168 -9.10 2.78 16.83
N SER A 169 -8.00 3.17 17.48
CA SER A 169 -7.97 3.46 18.91
C SER A 169 -8.89 4.63 19.28
N ALA A 170 -8.84 5.73 18.53
CA ALA A 170 -9.69 6.89 18.75
C ALA A 170 -11.18 6.57 18.50
N VAL A 171 -11.48 5.80 17.46
CA VAL A 171 -12.85 5.36 17.14
C VAL A 171 -13.40 4.45 18.25
N LYS A 172 -12.60 3.52 18.75
CA LYS A 172 -12.97 2.63 19.85
C LYS A 172 -13.31 3.44 21.11
N LEU A 173 -12.42 4.34 21.54
CA LEU A 173 -12.66 5.22 22.68
C LEU A 173 -13.91 6.09 22.52
N LEU A 174 -14.18 6.59 21.31
CA LEU A 174 -15.38 7.37 21.01
C LEU A 174 -16.68 6.58 21.14
N ASN A 175 -16.65 5.28 20.82
CA ASN A 175 -17.81 4.42 20.90
C ASN A 175 -18.03 3.88 22.31
N ASP A 176 -16.95 3.62 23.06
CA ASP A 176 -17.01 3.19 24.45
C ASP A 176 -17.57 4.30 25.35
N ASN A 177 -17.17 5.55 25.13
CA ASN A 177 -17.71 6.73 25.83
C ASN A 177 -19.18 7.06 25.52
N LYS A 178 -19.84 6.35 24.59
CA LYS A 178 -21.29 6.46 24.37
C LYS A 178 -22.12 5.51 25.22
N LYS A 179 -21.48 4.52 25.86
CA LYS A 179 -22.16 3.46 26.63
C LYS A 179 -22.33 3.76 28.12
N THR A 180 -21.82 4.88 28.61
CA THR A 180 -22.08 5.36 29.98
C THR A 180 -23.40 6.15 30.01
N PRO A 181 -24.40 5.74 30.81
CA PRO A 181 -25.70 6.39 30.93
C PRO A 181 -25.60 7.82 31.47
#